data_AF-A0A7W1KH35-F1
#
_entry.id   AF-A0A7W1KH35-F1
#
_cell.length_a   1.000
_cell.length_b   1.000
_cell.length_c   1.000
_cell.angle_alpha   90.00
_cell.angle_beta   90.00
_cell.angle_gamma   90.00
#
_symmetry.space_group_name_H-M   'P 1'
#
loop_
_entity.id
_entity.type
_entity.pdbx_description
1 polymer ?
#
loop_
_entity_poly.entity_id
_entity_poly.type
_entity_poly.pdbx_seq_one_letter_code
_entity_poly.pdbx_strand_id
1 'polypeptide(L)'
;MELLPSSGDNYDIESSVTPENENKNENKYEVLTTPELRAEYLRLTDGLICQMVDKGTDVAIFLDKSARPVAWMVNELWDVLAPSRDLSGEPLKKPEIKFLNIDREQWGAILGRSEDEVGGINVDNLPPKRLEELRDLYAPIKGHSDKEDQSLLSGKNVMVVDEVRVSGDTAEMAHKILAKAFPDAKHISKAYWMDGGVKGNDRTGVRTNTQLPVWYSDRETTGRLVGNRDTSRSGASNSSRQRTGKYWLSAPFREPDLKGRQLKREVYQLAEDLRNHKLLYMPSGSWEPIEPVDDRIERINGIGIEQYIDLRRKSSSIGELVTNYTTLIK
;
A
#
# COMPACT_ATOMS: atom_id res chain seq x y z
N MET A 1 -34.67 -58.95 27.13
CA MET A 1 -34.35 -57.60 27.61
C MET A 1 -33.03 -57.21 26.95
N GLU A 2 -32.94 -56.86 25.66
CA GLU A 2 -33.75 -55.86 24.93
C GLU A 2 -33.87 -54.55 25.71
N LEU A 3 -33.09 -53.52 25.35
CA LEU A 3 -33.49 -52.48 24.39
C LEU A 3 -32.33 -51.48 24.13
N LEU A 4 -31.98 -51.40 22.84
CA LEU A 4 -31.57 -50.27 21.97
C LEU A 4 -30.79 -49.04 22.48
N PRO A 5 -29.85 -48.52 21.65
CA PRO A 5 -29.32 -47.15 21.74
C PRO A 5 -30.28 -46.14 21.10
N SER A 6 -30.48 -45.00 21.75
CA SER A 6 -31.32 -43.88 21.27
C SER A 6 -30.45 -42.82 20.59
N SER A 7 -30.75 -42.62 19.29
CA SER A 7 -30.80 -41.36 18.52
C SER A 7 -29.89 -40.20 18.97
N GLY A 8 -28.99 -39.65 18.17
CA GLY A 8 -29.20 -39.29 16.76
C GLY A 8 -29.73 -37.88 16.69
N ASP A 9 -28.83 -36.89 16.68
CA ASP A 9 -29.09 -35.54 16.19
C ASP A 9 -27.94 -35.17 15.24
N ASN A 10 -28.09 -35.66 14.00
CA ASN A 10 -27.55 -35.01 12.83
C ASN A 10 -28.25 -33.66 12.73
N TYR A 11 -27.53 -32.56 12.98
CA TYR A 11 -27.96 -31.28 12.43
C TYR A 11 -27.43 -31.19 11.00
N ASP A 12 -28.36 -31.48 10.10
CA ASP A 12 -28.29 -31.20 8.67
C ASP A 12 -27.70 -29.81 8.42
N ILE A 13 -26.53 -29.78 7.78
CA ILE A 13 -26.12 -28.61 7.01
C ILE A 13 -26.99 -28.67 5.77
N GLU A 14 -28.18 -28.06 5.85
CA GLU A 14 -28.98 -27.75 4.67
C GLU A 14 -28.16 -26.85 3.76
N SER A 15 -27.57 -27.49 2.77
CA SER A 15 -27.17 -26.89 1.51
C SER A 15 -28.43 -26.38 0.81
N SER A 16 -28.72 -25.10 0.98
CA SER A 16 -29.67 -24.38 0.12
C SER A 16 -29.22 -22.93 -0.08
N VAL A 17 -27.97 -22.75 -0.53
CA VAL A 17 -27.62 -21.54 -1.27
C VAL A 17 -28.12 -21.75 -2.69
N THR A 18 -29.35 -21.30 -2.94
CA THR A 18 -29.89 -21.17 -4.29
C THR A 18 -29.01 -20.17 -5.08
N PRO A 19 -28.59 -20.49 -6.31
CA PRO A 19 -27.79 -19.59 -7.14
C PRO A 19 -28.73 -18.63 -7.89
N GLU A 20 -29.40 -17.72 -7.18
CA GLU A 20 -30.28 -16.73 -7.82
C GLU A 20 -30.20 -15.36 -7.12
N ASN A 21 -29.09 -14.66 -7.38
CA ASN A 21 -29.07 -13.25 -7.82
C ASN A 21 -27.61 -12.75 -7.96
N GLU A 22 -26.83 -13.39 -8.83
CA GLU A 22 -25.68 -12.74 -9.47
C GLU A 22 -26.19 -11.76 -10.53
N ASN A 23 -26.92 -10.73 -10.09
CA ASN A 23 -27.31 -9.63 -10.95
C ASN A 23 -26.23 -8.54 -10.85
N LYS A 24 -25.34 -8.53 -11.85
CA LYS A 24 -24.71 -7.35 -12.46
C LYS A 24 -24.72 -6.06 -11.61
N ASN A 25 -23.93 -6.02 -10.55
CA ASN A 25 -23.34 -4.75 -10.13
C ASN A 25 -21.94 -4.73 -10.73
N GLU A 26 -21.81 -4.14 -11.93
CA GLU A 26 -20.57 -3.42 -12.20
C GLU A 26 -20.44 -2.44 -11.04
N ASN A 27 -19.57 -2.75 -10.08
CA ASN A 27 -19.40 -1.91 -8.90
C ASN A 27 -19.04 -0.51 -9.43
N LYS A 28 -19.87 0.47 -9.10
CA LYS A 28 -19.62 1.84 -9.53
C LYS A 28 -18.43 2.35 -8.73
N TYR A 29 -17.44 2.93 -9.41
CA TYR A 29 -16.39 3.67 -8.74
C TYR A 29 -16.97 4.95 -8.11
N GLU A 30 -17.00 5.01 -6.78
CA GLU A 30 -17.48 6.12 -5.96
C GLU A 30 -16.34 6.93 -5.35
N VAL A 31 -15.18 6.32 -5.12
CA VAL A 31 -13.98 7.00 -4.59
C VAL A 31 -12.98 7.27 -5.73
N LEU A 32 -12.69 6.28 -6.55
CA LEU A 32 -11.84 6.35 -7.75
C LEU A 32 -12.67 6.77 -8.97
N THR A 33 -13.40 7.88 -8.83
CA THR A 33 -14.55 8.24 -9.67
C THR A 33 -14.22 8.37 -11.15
N THR A 34 -13.08 8.98 -11.50
CA THR A 34 -12.76 9.28 -12.89
C THR A 34 -11.80 8.27 -13.52
N PRO A 35 -11.94 7.98 -14.83
CA PRO A 35 -11.00 7.14 -15.56
C PRO A 35 -9.54 7.63 -15.49
N GLU A 36 -9.33 8.95 -15.50
CA GLU A 36 -7.99 9.56 -15.43
C GLU A 36 -7.32 9.30 -14.09
N LEU A 37 -8.07 9.42 -13.00
CA LEU A 37 -7.59 9.13 -11.66
C LEU A 37 -7.15 7.67 -11.55
N ARG A 38 -7.95 6.75 -12.09
CA ARG A 38 -7.64 5.31 -12.14
C ARG A 38 -6.35 5.07 -12.92
N ALA A 39 -6.23 5.63 -14.12
CA ALA A 39 -5.05 5.49 -14.96
C ALA A 39 -3.78 6.07 -14.28
N GLU A 40 -3.91 7.21 -13.59
CA GLU A 40 -2.80 7.82 -12.85
C GLU A 40 -2.39 6.96 -11.64
N TYR A 41 -3.34 6.40 -10.89
CA TYR A 41 -3.02 5.54 -9.74
C TYR A 41 -2.39 4.21 -10.14
N LEU A 42 -2.80 3.66 -11.29
CA LEU A 42 -2.13 2.53 -11.92
C LEU A 42 -0.68 2.89 -12.26
N ARG A 43 -0.45 4.03 -12.91
CA ARG A 43 0.88 4.53 -13.27
C ARG A 43 1.76 4.72 -12.03
N LEU A 44 1.28 5.39 -10.98
CA LEU A 44 2.04 5.60 -9.74
C LEU A 44 2.36 4.27 -9.04
N THR A 45 1.41 3.34 -9.03
CA THR A 45 1.61 2.02 -8.42
C THR A 45 2.60 1.17 -9.21
N ASP A 46 2.56 1.21 -10.54
CA ASP A 46 3.55 0.58 -11.42
C ASP A 46 4.98 1.02 -11.06
N GLY A 47 5.17 2.31 -10.85
CA GLY A 47 6.49 2.88 -10.54
C GLY A 47 6.99 2.47 -9.17
N LEU A 48 6.09 2.37 -8.19
CA LEU A 48 6.44 1.87 -6.87
C LEU A 48 6.81 0.39 -6.90
N ILE A 49 6.07 -0.45 -7.64
CA ILE A 49 6.40 -1.88 -7.80
C ILE A 49 7.75 -2.02 -8.52
N CYS A 50 8.01 -1.24 -9.57
CA CYS A 50 9.31 -1.23 -10.26
C CYS A 50 10.45 -0.93 -9.27
N GLN A 51 10.30 0.11 -8.45
CA GLN A 51 11.29 0.42 -7.40
C GLN A 51 11.45 -0.73 -6.40
N MET A 52 10.36 -1.40 -6.00
CA MET A 52 10.43 -2.54 -5.10
C MET A 52 11.26 -3.68 -5.69
N VAL A 53 11.06 -3.98 -6.98
CA VAL A 53 11.80 -5.00 -7.73
C VAL A 53 13.27 -4.60 -7.89
N ASP A 54 13.56 -3.37 -8.32
CA ASP A 54 14.92 -2.86 -8.51
C ASP A 54 15.76 -2.89 -7.23
N LYS A 55 15.12 -2.67 -6.08
CA LYS A 55 15.77 -2.74 -4.76
C LYS A 55 15.79 -4.14 -4.17
N GLY A 56 15.22 -5.14 -4.87
CA GLY A 56 15.10 -6.51 -4.39
C GLY A 56 14.39 -6.57 -3.04
N THR A 57 13.29 -5.82 -2.90
CA THR A 57 12.57 -5.63 -1.64
C THR A 57 11.93 -6.93 -1.17
N ASP A 58 12.30 -7.38 0.02
CA ASP A 58 11.68 -8.55 0.67
C ASP A 58 10.48 -8.14 1.52
N VAL A 59 10.56 -6.98 2.18
CA VAL A 59 9.54 -6.47 3.11
C VAL A 59 9.25 -5.01 2.80
N ALA A 60 7.98 -4.69 2.52
CA ALA A 60 7.50 -3.33 2.34
C ALA A 60 6.74 -2.87 3.59
N ILE A 61 7.28 -1.86 4.29
CA ILE A 61 6.66 -1.25 5.46
C ILE A 61 5.97 0.04 5.04
N PHE A 62 4.64 0.02 4.99
CA PHE A 62 3.84 1.20 4.66
C PHE A 62 3.59 2.06 5.89
N LEU A 63 3.78 3.37 5.76
CA LEU A 63 3.50 4.31 6.83
C LEU A 63 1.99 4.38 7.09
N ASP A 64 1.61 3.93 8.28
CA ASP A 64 0.23 3.58 8.60
C ASP A 64 -0.71 4.80 8.57
N LYS A 65 -2.00 4.55 8.39
CA LYS A 65 -3.08 5.46 7.97
C LYS A 65 -3.04 5.75 6.48
N SER A 66 -2.20 6.68 6.05
CA SER A 66 -2.29 7.30 4.73
C SER A 66 -1.72 6.44 3.60
N ALA A 67 -0.73 5.58 3.87
CA ALA A 67 -0.21 4.65 2.88
C ALA A 67 -0.94 3.29 2.83
N ARG A 68 -2.01 3.08 3.63
CA ARG A 68 -2.79 1.82 3.58
C ARG A 68 -3.44 1.55 2.23
N PRO A 69 -4.10 2.53 1.58
CA PRO A 69 -4.65 2.30 0.25
C PRO A 69 -3.57 2.00 -0.80
N VAL A 70 -2.37 2.57 -0.65
CA VAL A 70 -1.21 2.22 -1.49
C VAL A 70 -0.82 0.76 -1.31
N ALA A 71 -0.79 0.26 -0.07
CA ALA A 71 -0.54 -1.14 0.20
C ALA A 71 -1.58 -2.07 -0.44
N TRP A 72 -2.86 -1.66 -0.47
CA TRP A 72 -3.91 -2.43 -1.17
C TRP A 72 -3.64 -2.45 -2.67
N MET A 73 -3.31 -1.30 -3.27
CA MET A 73 -3.01 -1.23 -4.71
C MET A 73 -1.81 -2.09 -5.07
N VAL A 74 -0.70 -2.00 -4.32
CA VAL A 74 0.46 -2.89 -4.52
C VAL A 74 0.06 -4.35 -4.39
N ASN A 75 -0.76 -4.71 -3.38
CA ASN A 75 -1.18 -6.09 -3.18
C ASN A 75 -2.00 -6.66 -4.33
N GLU A 76 -3.02 -5.92 -4.78
CA GLU A 76 -3.99 -6.37 -5.80
C GLU A 76 -3.44 -6.29 -7.23
N LEU A 77 -2.56 -5.31 -7.50
CA LEU A 77 -2.02 -5.04 -8.83
C LEU A 77 -0.68 -5.74 -9.11
N TRP A 78 -0.02 -6.31 -8.10
CA TRP A 78 1.29 -6.96 -8.27
C TRP A 78 1.29 -7.98 -9.41
N ASP A 79 0.32 -8.89 -9.45
CA ASP A 79 0.33 -9.99 -10.42
C ASP A 79 0.05 -9.53 -11.87
N VAL A 80 -0.41 -8.29 -12.03
CA VAL A 80 -0.70 -7.67 -13.33
C VAL A 80 0.45 -6.78 -13.78
N LEU A 81 0.98 -6.00 -12.83
CA LEU A 81 2.02 -5.00 -13.07
C LEU A 81 3.44 -5.60 -12.92
N ALA A 82 3.76 -6.43 -11.96
CA ALA A 82 5.09 -7.04 -11.94
C ALA A 82 5.25 -7.99 -13.14
N PRO A 83 6.42 -8.02 -13.80
CA PRO A 83 6.76 -9.11 -14.72
C PRO A 83 6.61 -10.47 -14.01
N SER A 84 6.35 -11.53 -14.75
CA SER A 84 6.20 -12.85 -14.14
C SER A 84 7.51 -13.41 -13.59
N ARG A 85 8.65 -12.99 -14.14
CA ARG A 85 10.00 -13.50 -13.84
C ARG A 85 11.03 -12.37 -13.83
N ASP A 86 12.12 -12.58 -13.11
CA ASP A 86 13.29 -11.70 -13.10
C ASP A 86 14.28 -12.03 -14.24
N LEU A 87 15.43 -11.34 -14.29
CA LEU A 87 16.48 -11.56 -15.29
C LEU A 87 17.12 -12.95 -15.22
N SER A 88 17.02 -13.64 -14.08
CA SER A 88 17.50 -15.02 -13.93
C SER A 88 16.47 -16.05 -14.36
N GLY A 89 15.25 -15.61 -14.68
CA GLY A 89 14.12 -16.45 -15.03
C GLY A 89 13.37 -16.98 -13.81
N GLU A 90 13.66 -16.51 -12.59
CA GLU A 90 12.94 -16.92 -11.38
C GLU A 90 11.66 -16.11 -11.19
N PRO A 91 10.57 -16.68 -10.64
CA PRO A 91 9.34 -15.94 -10.39
C PRO A 91 9.56 -14.73 -9.48
N LEU A 92 9.09 -13.55 -9.90
CA LEU A 92 9.17 -12.35 -9.07
C LEU A 92 8.30 -12.52 -7.82
N LYS A 93 8.93 -12.35 -6.65
CA LYS A 93 8.25 -12.48 -5.36
C LYS A 93 7.69 -11.14 -4.91
N LYS A 94 6.40 -11.10 -4.62
CA LYS A 94 5.76 -9.96 -3.96
C LYS A 94 6.35 -9.77 -2.55
N PRO A 95 6.76 -8.55 -2.15
CA PRO A 95 7.27 -8.29 -0.82
C PRO A 95 6.20 -8.54 0.24
N GLU A 96 6.63 -8.95 1.43
CA GLU A 96 5.75 -8.98 2.58
C GLU A 96 5.31 -7.56 2.97
N ILE A 97 4.00 -7.33 3.02
CA ILE A 97 3.45 -6.04 3.42
C ILE A 97 3.32 -5.98 4.96
N LYS A 98 3.92 -4.95 5.56
CA LYS A 98 3.79 -4.60 6.98
C LYS A 98 3.44 -3.12 7.12
N PHE A 99 3.12 -2.69 8.34
CA PHE A 99 2.72 -1.32 8.64
C PHE A 99 3.49 -0.75 9.83
N LEU A 100 3.75 0.56 9.78
CA LEU A 100 4.37 1.30 10.87
C LEU A 100 3.76 2.71 10.95
N ASN A 101 3.22 3.10 12.11
CA ASN A 101 2.69 4.44 12.34
C ASN A 101 3.80 5.34 12.90
N ILE A 102 4.43 6.10 12.00
CA ILE A 102 5.30 7.23 12.33
C ILE A 102 4.61 8.49 11.87
N ASP A 103 4.49 9.45 12.78
CA ASP A 103 3.90 10.76 12.52
C ASP A 103 4.88 11.82 13.01
N ARG A 104 5.18 12.80 12.14
CA ARG A 104 6.08 13.92 12.44
C ARG A 104 5.61 14.71 13.66
N GLU A 105 4.30 14.87 13.86
CA GLU A 105 3.80 15.61 15.02
C GLU A 105 4.09 14.88 16.33
N GLN A 106 4.10 13.55 16.30
CA GLN A 106 4.27 12.72 17.49
C GLN A 106 5.76 12.52 17.83
N TRP A 107 6.58 12.30 16.81
CA TRP A 107 7.99 11.95 17.00
C TRP A 107 8.93 13.14 16.83
N GLY A 108 8.52 14.22 16.17
CA GLY A 108 9.36 15.40 15.96
C GLY A 108 9.77 16.09 17.26
N ALA A 109 8.92 16.06 18.29
CA ALA A 109 9.28 16.61 19.61
C ALA A 109 10.39 15.80 20.33
N ILE A 110 10.58 14.53 19.96
CA ILE A 110 11.58 13.64 20.55
C ILE A 110 12.84 13.62 19.68
N LEU A 111 12.64 13.47 18.37
CA LEU A 111 13.71 13.22 17.41
C LEU A 111 14.24 14.51 16.76
N GLY A 112 13.56 15.64 16.91
CA GLY A 112 13.81 16.83 16.09
C GLY A 112 13.18 16.70 14.70
N ARG A 113 13.30 17.77 13.90
CA ARG A 113 12.76 17.89 12.54
C ARG A 113 13.86 18.28 11.56
N SER A 114 13.65 18.06 10.27
CA SER A 114 14.69 18.38 9.27
C SER A 114 14.95 19.88 9.15
N GLU A 115 13.95 20.72 9.47
CA GLU A 115 14.09 22.17 9.48
C GLU A 115 14.77 22.75 10.73
N ASP A 116 15.09 21.94 11.73
CA ASP A 116 15.72 22.45 12.96
C ASP A 116 17.18 22.83 12.67
N GLU A 117 17.50 24.11 12.83
CA GLU A 117 18.83 24.70 12.52
C GLU A 117 19.99 24.01 13.27
N VAL A 118 19.69 23.38 14.41
CA VAL A 118 20.65 22.67 15.25
C VAL A 118 20.17 21.24 15.47
N GLY A 119 20.76 20.29 14.74
CA GLY A 119 20.71 18.85 15.06
C GLY A 119 19.82 17.97 14.19
N GLY A 120 18.89 18.54 13.42
CA GLY A 120 18.02 17.77 12.51
C GLY A 120 17.28 16.60 13.18
N ILE A 121 16.93 15.56 12.40
CA ILE A 121 16.37 14.32 12.95
C ILE A 121 17.47 13.47 13.59
N ASN A 122 17.48 13.40 14.92
CA ASN A 122 18.37 12.60 15.76
C ASN A 122 17.63 11.41 16.41
N VAL A 123 17.91 10.20 15.92
CA VAL A 123 17.32 8.94 16.43
C VAL A 123 17.91 8.49 17.78
N ASP A 124 19.00 9.13 18.24
CA ASP A 124 19.58 8.84 19.55
C ASP A 124 18.75 9.32 20.73
N ASN A 125 17.84 10.25 20.47
CA ASN A 125 16.87 10.71 21.45
C ASN A 125 15.72 9.71 21.67
N LEU A 126 15.58 8.68 20.83
CA LEU A 126 14.51 7.71 20.98
C LEU A 126 14.74 6.86 22.24
N PRO A 127 13.79 6.80 23.19
CA PRO A 127 13.99 6.04 24.43
C PRO A 127 14.23 4.54 24.15
N PRO A 128 15.18 3.87 24.82
CA PRO A 128 15.51 2.45 24.58
C PRO A 128 14.30 1.52 24.62
N LYS A 129 13.39 1.74 25.58
CA LYS A 129 12.13 0.98 25.69
C LYS A 129 11.27 1.04 24.42
N ARG A 130 11.28 2.17 23.70
CA ARG A 130 10.52 2.30 22.44
C ARG A 130 11.15 1.45 21.34
N LEU A 131 12.48 1.39 21.28
CA LEU A 131 13.19 0.51 20.35
C LEU A 131 12.91 -0.97 20.64
N GLU A 132 12.89 -1.37 21.92
CA GLU A 132 12.51 -2.73 22.33
C GLU A 132 11.09 -3.08 21.89
N GLU A 133 10.11 -2.21 22.18
CA GLU A 133 8.72 -2.41 21.75
C GLU A 133 8.58 -2.50 20.21
N LEU A 134 9.42 -1.78 19.47
CA LEU A 134 9.46 -1.87 18.01
C LEU A 134 10.04 -3.21 17.55
N ARG A 135 11.12 -3.68 18.18
CA ARG A 135 11.68 -5.01 17.90
C ARG A 135 10.66 -6.10 18.16
N ASP A 136 9.95 -6.02 19.29
CA ASP A 136 8.90 -6.98 19.65
C ASP A 136 7.74 -6.99 18.62
N LEU A 137 7.39 -5.85 18.03
CA LEU A 137 6.37 -5.77 16.99
C LEU A 137 6.73 -6.64 15.77
N TYR A 138 8.01 -6.63 15.39
CA TYR A 138 8.56 -7.39 14.28
C TYR A 138 9.26 -8.70 14.71
N ALA A 139 9.04 -9.15 15.93
CA ALA A 139 9.46 -10.48 16.34
C ALA A 139 8.68 -11.57 15.57
N PRO A 140 9.28 -12.74 15.32
CA PRO A 140 8.56 -13.90 14.80
C PRO A 140 7.41 -14.29 15.73
N ILE A 141 6.37 -14.90 15.17
CA ILE A 141 5.31 -15.51 15.98
C ILE A 141 5.92 -16.74 16.67
N LYS A 142 5.80 -16.83 18.00
CA LYS A 142 6.32 -17.95 18.79
C LYS A 142 5.83 -19.29 18.22
N GLY A 143 6.75 -20.22 17.99
CA GLY A 143 6.48 -21.54 17.43
C GLY A 143 6.46 -21.62 15.90
N HIS A 144 6.84 -20.56 15.17
CA HIS A 144 6.96 -20.54 13.70
C HIS A 144 8.36 -20.16 13.19
N SER A 145 9.34 -20.03 14.09
CA SER A 145 10.73 -19.72 13.76
C SER A 145 11.67 -20.58 14.61
N ASP A 146 12.64 -21.22 13.97
CA ASP A 146 13.71 -21.98 14.62
C ASP A 146 14.79 -21.07 15.24
N LYS A 147 14.69 -19.75 15.02
CA LYS A 147 15.64 -18.74 15.52
C LYS A 147 14.88 -17.66 16.27
N GLU A 148 14.80 -17.80 17.59
CA GLU A 148 14.08 -16.87 18.47
C GLU A 148 14.69 -15.45 18.48
N ASP A 149 15.97 -15.31 18.13
CA ASP A 149 16.70 -14.03 18.15
C ASP A 149 16.60 -13.22 16.84
N GLN A 150 16.03 -13.78 15.76
CA GLN A 150 15.94 -13.09 14.48
C GLN A 150 14.59 -12.41 14.31
N SER A 151 14.60 -11.11 14.01
CA SER A 151 13.38 -10.37 13.65
C SER A 151 12.89 -10.79 12.26
N LEU A 152 11.64 -10.43 11.94
CA LEU A 152 11.09 -10.56 10.59
C LEU A 152 11.83 -9.73 9.53
N LEU A 153 12.72 -8.82 9.94
CA LEU A 153 13.49 -7.93 9.06
C LEU A 153 14.97 -8.37 8.94
N SER A 154 15.40 -9.35 9.73
CA SER A 154 16.80 -9.80 9.78
C SER A 154 17.25 -10.35 8.42
N GLY A 155 18.34 -9.81 7.89
CA GLY A 155 18.89 -10.17 6.58
C GLY A 155 18.04 -9.77 5.37
N LYS A 156 16.97 -9.00 5.56
CA LYS A 156 16.03 -8.60 4.49
C LYS A 156 16.36 -7.23 3.92
N ASN A 157 16.05 -7.04 2.64
CA ASN A 157 15.93 -5.72 2.03
C ASN A 157 14.54 -5.15 2.37
N VAL A 158 14.50 -4.08 3.14
CA VAL A 158 13.27 -3.45 3.64
C VAL A 158 13.05 -2.13 2.91
N MET A 159 11.83 -1.89 2.44
CA MET A 159 11.44 -0.59 1.87
C MET A 159 10.38 0.07 2.74
N VAL A 160 10.66 1.28 3.22
CA VAL A 160 9.68 2.14 3.88
C VAL A 160 8.93 2.93 2.82
N VAL A 161 7.61 2.81 2.80
CA VAL A 161 6.75 3.45 1.79
C VAL A 161 5.83 4.47 2.44
N ASP A 162 5.94 5.71 1.98
CA ASP A 162 5.03 6.80 2.32
C ASP A 162 4.13 7.13 1.11
N GLU A 163 2.94 7.67 1.33
CA GLU A 163 2.05 7.96 0.20
C GLU A 163 2.50 9.17 -0.60
N VAL A 164 2.84 10.29 0.06
CA VAL A 164 3.14 11.56 -0.61
C VAL A 164 4.46 12.12 -0.11
N ARG A 165 5.35 12.47 -1.02
CA ARG A 165 6.54 13.27 -0.70
C ARG A 165 6.17 14.75 -0.61
N VAL A 166 6.26 15.34 0.59
CA VAL A 166 6.22 16.80 0.78
C VAL A 166 7.60 17.31 1.20
N SER A 167 7.96 17.19 2.47
CA SER A 167 9.35 17.40 2.95
C SER A 167 10.18 16.10 2.92
N GLY A 168 9.50 14.96 3.10
CA GLY A 168 10.11 13.65 3.21
C GLY A 168 10.48 13.23 4.65
N ASP A 169 10.22 14.08 5.64
CA ASP A 169 10.59 13.85 7.05
C ASP A 169 10.03 12.58 7.64
N THR A 170 8.75 12.27 7.40
CA THR A 170 8.09 11.11 8.00
C THR A 170 8.79 9.82 7.59
N ALA A 171 9.07 9.66 6.29
CA ALA A 171 9.84 8.54 5.77
C ALA A 171 11.31 8.53 6.25
N GLU A 172 11.94 9.70 6.41
CA GLU A 172 13.30 9.81 6.96
C GLU A 172 13.36 9.38 8.43
N MET A 173 12.41 9.84 9.26
CA MET A 173 12.26 9.40 10.65
C MET A 173 12.06 7.89 10.71
N ALA A 174 11.13 7.35 9.94
CA ALA A 174 10.84 5.93 9.90
C ALA A 174 12.07 5.11 9.50
N HIS A 175 12.79 5.52 8.45
CA HIS A 175 14.04 4.89 8.03
C HIS A 175 15.06 4.86 9.16
N LYS A 176 15.35 6.01 9.79
CA LYS A 176 16.34 6.11 10.87
C LYS A 176 15.96 5.27 12.08
N ILE A 177 14.68 5.28 12.48
CA ILE A 177 14.16 4.47 13.58
C ILE A 177 14.34 2.98 13.29
N LEU A 178 13.96 2.53 12.08
CA LEU A 178 14.09 1.13 11.67
C LEU A 178 15.55 0.70 11.57
N ALA A 179 16.43 1.52 11.01
CA ALA A 179 17.87 1.24 10.93
C ALA A 179 18.51 1.07 12.30
N LYS A 180 18.06 1.84 13.30
CA LYS A 180 18.51 1.69 14.68
C LYS A 180 17.92 0.44 15.36
N ALA A 181 16.65 0.13 15.09
CA ALA A 181 15.96 -1.01 15.69
C ALA A 181 16.45 -2.35 15.11
N PHE A 182 16.76 -2.40 13.81
CA PHE A 182 17.09 -3.62 13.06
C PHE A 182 18.41 -3.44 12.30
N PRO A 183 19.54 -3.34 13.01
CA PRO A 183 20.86 -3.15 12.38
C PRO A 183 21.30 -4.37 11.56
N ASP A 184 20.64 -5.50 11.72
CA ASP A 184 20.85 -6.76 11.01
C ASP A 184 19.96 -6.91 9.77
N ALA A 185 19.07 -5.96 9.47
CA ALA A 185 18.45 -5.87 8.16
C ALA A 185 19.54 -5.63 7.09
N LYS A 186 19.42 -6.28 5.93
CA LYS A 186 20.44 -6.18 4.87
C LYS A 186 20.53 -4.78 4.30
N HIS A 187 19.38 -4.16 4.05
CA HIS A 187 19.28 -2.78 3.59
C HIS A 187 17.92 -2.21 3.95
N ILE A 188 17.84 -0.91 4.25
CA ILE A 188 16.58 -0.20 4.47
C ILE A 188 16.55 0.99 3.51
N SER A 189 15.58 1.00 2.60
CA SER A 189 15.36 2.09 1.64
C SER A 189 14.05 2.81 1.92
N LYS A 190 13.83 3.95 1.26
CA LYS A 190 12.58 4.71 1.31
C LYS A 190 12.02 4.87 -0.10
N ALA A 191 10.71 4.89 -0.21
CA ALA A 191 9.99 5.24 -1.42
C ALA A 191 8.77 6.10 -1.09
N TYR A 192 8.33 6.87 -2.08
CA TYR A 192 7.11 7.65 -2.02
C TYR A 192 6.25 7.25 -3.22
N TRP A 193 4.97 7.03 -3.00
CA TRP A 193 4.06 6.64 -4.08
C TRP A 193 3.74 7.80 -5.03
N MET A 194 3.62 9.02 -4.51
CA MET A 194 3.44 10.24 -5.31
C MET A 194 4.29 11.41 -4.78
N ASP A 195 4.54 12.39 -5.64
CA ASP A 195 5.10 13.69 -5.25
C ASP A 195 3.94 14.65 -4.93
N GLY A 196 3.99 15.33 -3.78
CA GLY A 196 2.93 16.21 -3.33
C GLY A 196 2.81 17.51 -4.12
N GLY A 197 3.87 17.87 -4.87
CA GLY A 197 3.93 19.09 -5.69
C GLY A 197 3.66 20.35 -4.87
N VAL A 198 4.71 21.07 -4.47
CA VAL A 198 4.55 22.30 -3.68
C VAL A 198 4.31 23.50 -4.61
N LYS A 199 3.16 24.17 -4.51
CA LYS A 199 3.00 25.55 -5.02
C LYS A 199 3.12 26.53 -3.86
N GLY A 200 4.07 27.47 -3.98
CA GLY A 200 4.14 28.62 -3.09
C GLY A 200 3.13 29.67 -3.52
N ASN A 201 2.45 30.29 -2.56
CA ASN A 201 1.80 31.57 -2.78
C ASN A 201 2.80 32.69 -2.45
N ASP A 202 3.38 33.30 -3.49
CA ASP A 202 4.43 34.32 -3.37
C ASP A 202 4.00 35.56 -2.54
N ARG A 203 2.69 35.78 -2.36
CA ARG A 203 2.16 36.90 -1.56
C ARG A 203 2.03 36.60 -0.07
N THR A 204 1.87 35.34 0.33
CA THR A 204 1.61 34.97 1.73
C THR A 204 2.68 34.05 2.31
N GLY A 205 3.61 33.54 1.48
CA GLY A 205 4.60 32.55 1.88
C GLY A 205 4.01 31.16 2.19
N VAL A 206 2.68 30.99 2.06
CA VAL A 206 2.00 29.73 2.34
C VAL A 206 2.27 28.75 1.20
N ARG A 207 2.83 27.60 1.56
CA ARG A 207 3.02 26.45 0.66
C ARG A 207 1.76 25.60 0.69
N THR A 208 1.11 25.40 -0.44
CA THR A 208 -0.01 24.46 -0.58
C THR A 208 0.42 23.25 -1.39
N ASN A 209 0.05 22.06 -0.89
CA ASN A 209 0.20 20.81 -1.63
C ASN A 209 -0.82 20.81 -2.77
N THR A 210 -0.37 20.52 -3.98
CA THR A 210 -1.24 20.56 -5.16
C THR A 210 -1.76 19.21 -5.57
N GLN A 211 -1.14 18.13 -5.08
CA GLN A 211 -1.56 16.77 -5.36
C GLN A 211 -1.60 15.96 -4.06
N LEU A 212 -2.80 15.51 -3.70
CA LEU A 212 -3.02 14.61 -2.56
C LEU A 212 -3.89 13.43 -3.02
N PRO A 213 -3.74 12.24 -2.40
CA PRO A 213 -4.59 11.11 -2.70
C PRO A 213 -6.06 11.42 -2.37
N VAL A 214 -7.01 10.81 -3.08
CA VAL A 214 -8.45 11.06 -2.90
C VAL A 214 -8.99 10.62 -1.53
N TRP A 215 -8.25 9.78 -0.81
CA TRP A 215 -8.55 9.40 0.58
C TRP A 215 -7.91 10.31 1.61
N TYR A 216 -7.15 11.33 1.17
CA TYR A 216 -6.62 12.35 2.06
C TYR A 216 -7.71 13.39 2.35
N SER A 217 -7.90 13.68 3.64
CA SER A 217 -8.79 14.73 4.12
C SER A 217 -8.21 15.31 5.39
N ASP A 218 -8.30 16.64 5.51
CA ASP A 218 -8.00 17.41 6.71
C ASP A 218 -9.14 17.35 7.75
N ARG A 219 -10.36 17.01 7.31
CA ARG A 219 -11.59 16.99 8.12
C ARG A 219 -12.03 15.58 8.51
N GLU A 220 -11.78 14.60 7.66
CA GLU A 220 -12.20 13.21 7.85
C GLU A 220 -11.00 12.29 8.11
N THR A 221 -11.10 11.45 9.13
CA THR A 221 -10.07 10.45 9.43
C THR A 221 -10.32 9.10 8.74
N THR A 222 -11.52 8.90 8.20
CA THR A 222 -11.98 7.67 7.52
C THR A 222 -11.43 7.56 6.09
N GLY A 223 -11.73 6.45 5.40
CA GLY A 223 -11.22 6.15 4.06
C GLY A 223 -9.99 5.24 4.04
N ARG A 224 -9.49 4.82 5.21
CA ARG A 224 -8.20 4.14 5.38
C ARG A 224 -8.28 2.88 6.23
N LEU A 225 -9.48 2.53 6.70
CA LEU A 225 -9.83 1.42 7.59
C LEU A 225 -9.22 1.47 9.00
N VAL A 226 -8.35 2.43 9.28
CA VAL A 226 -7.77 2.69 10.60
C VAL A 226 -7.74 4.17 10.91
N GLY A 227 -7.87 4.48 12.19
CA GLY A 227 -7.78 5.84 12.69
C GLY A 227 -6.40 6.15 13.24
N ASN A 228 -6.35 7.19 14.06
CA ASN A 228 -5.15 7.55 14.80
C ASN A 228 -4.71 6.43 15.75
N ARG A 229 -3.43 6.46 16.11
CA ARG A 229 -2.86 5.61 17.16
C ARG A 229 -3.62 5.86 18.46
N ASP A 230 -4.05 4.78 19.11
CA ASP A 230 -4.73 4.80 20.40
C ASP A 230 -4.11 3.69 21.25
N THR A 231 -3.28 4.09 22.21
CA THR A 231 -2.48 3.17 23.03
C THR A 231 -3.34 2.41 24.03
N SER A 232 -4.41 3.02 24.54
CA SER A 232 -5.38 2.39 25.44
C SER A 232 -6.13 1.30 24.70
N ARG A 233 -6.74 1.65 23.56
CA ARG A 233 -7.50 0.71 22.75
C ARG A 233 -6.63 -0.41 22.18
N SER A 234 -5.44 -0.07 21.67
CA SER A 234 -4.52 -1.07 21.13
C SER A 234 -4.02 -2.01 22.23
N GLY A 235 -3.77 -1.49 23.45
CA GLY A 235 -3.39 -2.29 24.61
C GLY A 235 -4.48 -3.27 25.07
N ALA A 236 -5.76 -2.94 24.85
CA ALA A 236 -6.91 -3.81 25.14
C ALA A 236 -7.32 -4.71 23.96
N SER A 237 -6.59 -4.71 22.84
CA SER A 237 -6.95 -5.50 21.66
C SER A 237 -6.77 -7.01 21.90
N ASN A 238 -7.62 -7.85 21.28
CA ASN A 238 -7.44 -9.30 21.26
C ASN A 238 -6.22 -9.72 20.42
N SER A 239 -5.77 -8.89 19.47
CA SER A 239 -4.57 -9.15 18.67
C SER A 239 -3.31 -8.89 19.50
N SER A 240 -2.49 -9.93 19.71
CA SER A 240 -1.20 -9.79 20.40
C SER A 240 -0.30 -8.78 19.72
N ARG A 241 -0.25 -8.80 18.38
CA ARG A 241 0.55 -7.85 17.60
C ARG A 241 0.06 -6.41 17.76
N GLN A 242 -1.25 -6.18 17.85
CA GLN A 242 -1.79 -4.84 18.13
C GLN A 242 -1.44 -4.36 19.54
N ARG A 243 -1.48 -5.25 20.55
CA ARG A 243 -1.09 -4.91 21.93
C ARG A 243 0.39 -4.52 22.02
N THR A 244 1.27 -5.33 21.42
CA THR A 244 2.71 -5.07 21.34
C THR A 244 3.00 -3.78 20.57
N GLY A 245 2.38 -3.63 19.40
CA GLY A 245 2.54 -2.48 18.52
C GLY A 245 1.75 -1.23 18.91
N LYS A 246 1.23 -1.11 20.14
CA LYS A 246 0.33 0.01 20.51
C LYS A 246 0.92 1.41 20.33
N TYR A 247 2.24 1.53 20.34
CA TYR A 247 2.97 2.78 20.06
C TYR A 247 3.42 2.92 18.60
N TRP A 248 3.27 1.88 17.79
CA TRP A 248 3.86 1.77 16.46
C TRP A 248 2.85 1.42 15.37
N LEU A 249 1.58 1.20 15.71
CA LEU A 249 0.51 0.87 14.78
C LEU A 249 -0.67 1.84 14.93
N SER A 250 -1.38 2.08 13.83
CA SER A 250 -2.70 2.71 13.89
C SER A 250 -3.68 1.81 14.61
N ALA A 251 -4.75 2.40 15.14
CA ALA A 251 -5.78 1.65 15.84
C ALA A 251 -7.07 1.56 14.98
N PRO A 252 -7.74 0.39 14.97
CA PRO A 252 -8.94 0.17 14.15
C PRO A 252 -10.09 1.04 14.61
N PHE A 253 -10.95 1.57 13.73
CA PHE A 253 -12.10 2.38 14.16
C PHE A 253 -13.07 1.62 15.09
N ARG A 254 -13.82 2.37 15.90
CA ARG A 254 -14.95 1.81 16.66
C ARG A 254 -16.11 1.51 15.72
N GLU A 255 -16.44 2.49 14.90
CA GLU A 255 -17.47 2.37 13.88
C GLU A 255 -16.88 1.87 12.56
N PRO A 256 -17.67 1.16 11.74
CA PRO A 256 -17.26 0.76 10.40
C PRO A 256 -16.84 1.96 9.53
N ASP A 257 -15.62 1.92 8.99
CA ASP A 257 -15.16 2.86 7.98
C ASP A 257 -15.70 2.47 6.59
N LEU A 258 -16.93 2.90 6.29
CA LEU A 258 -17.61 2.57 5.03
C LEU A 258 -16.85 3.08 3.81
N LYS A 259 -16.28 4.30 3.89
CA LYS A 259 -15.48 4.90 2.81
C LYS A 259 -14.22 4.09 2.55
N GLY A 260 -13.54 3.63 3.60
CA GLY A 260 -12.36 2.76 3.47
C GLY A 260 -12.70 1.38 2.91
N ARG A 261 -13.86 0.82 3.28
CA ARG A 261 -14.36 -0.44 2.70
C ARG A 261 -14.69 -0.27 1.22
N GLN A 262 -15.33 0.84 0.85
CA GLN A 262 -15.63 1.19 -0.53
C GLN A 262 -14.34 1.30 -1.36
N LEU A 263 -13.38 2.11 -0.91
CA LEU A 263 -12.10 2.26 -1.59
C LEU A 263 -11.36 0.91 -1.75
N LYS A 264 -11.34 0.08 -0.71
CA LYS A 264 -10.69 -1.24 -0.80
C LYS A 264 -11.36 -2.15 -1.84
N ARG A 265 -12.69 -2.12 -1.95
CA ARG A 265 -13.42 -2.85 -3.01
C ARG A 265 -13.13 -2.29 -4.40
N GLU A 266 -13.04 -0.97 -4.53
CA GLU A 266 -12.69 -0.33 -5.80
C GLU A 266 -11.26 -0.61 -6.23
N VAL A 267 -10.30 -0.75 -5.30
CA VAL A 267 -8.93 -1.18 -5.63
C VAL A 267 -8.90 -2.62 -6.14
N TYR A 268 -9.71 -3.51 -5.56
CA TYR A 268 -9.88 -4.86 -6.10
C TYR A 268 -10.47 -4.83 -7.52
N GLN A 269 -11.52 -4.02 -7.72
CA GLN A 269 -12.13 -3.84 -9.03
C GLN A 269 -11.16 -3.23 -10.05
N LEU A 270 -10.32 -2.28 -9.63
CA LEU A 270 -9.28 -1.67 -10.46
C LEU A 270 -8.33 -2.73 -11.04
N ALA A 271 -7.94 -3.71 -10.21
CA ALA A 271 -7.11 -4.82 -10.65
C ALA A 271 -7.85 -5.76 -11.61
N GLU A 272 -9.11 -6.11 -11.33
CA GLU A 272 -9.93 -6.93 -12.22
C GLU A 272 -10.15 -6.26 -13.59
N ASP A 273 -10.53 -4.98 -13.59
CA ASP A 273 -10.77 -4.23 -14.83
C ASP A 273 -9.48 -4.09 -15.65
N LEU A 274 -8.32 -3.94 -15.00
CA LEU A 274 -7.02 -3.94 -15.67
C LEU A 274 -6.69 -5.31 -16.29
N ARG A 275 -6.88 -6.42 -15.57
CA ARG A 275 -6.67 -7.78 -16.11
C ARG A 275 -7.53 -8.09 -17.32
N ASN A 276 -8.72 -7.49 -17.37
CA ASN A 276 -9.67 -7.65 -18.47
C ASN A 276 -9.53 -6.58 -19.55
N HIS A 277 -8.39 -5.84 -19.58
CA HIS A 277 -8.09 -4.79 -20.56
C HIS A 277 -9.11 -3.63 -20.61
N LYS A 278 -9.92 -3.45 -19.57
CA LYS A 278 -10.97 -2.42 -19.52
C LYS A 278 -10.44 -1.03 -19.13
N LEU A 279 -9.20 -0.97 -18.64
CA LEU A 279 -8.57 0.26 -18.19
C LEU A 279 -7.28 0.51 -18.95
N LEU A 280 -7.06 1.77 -19.31
CA LEU A 280 -5.80 2.20 -19.88
C LEU A 280 -4.68 2.09 -18.85
N TYR A 281 -3.67 1.31 -19.18
CA TYR A 281 -2.39 1.28 -18.53
C TYR A 281 -1.39 2.22 -19.23
N MET A 282 -0.67 2.99 -18.40
CA MET A 282 0.43 3.84 -18.82
C MET A 282 1.67 3.46 -17.99
N PRO A 283 2.78 3.03 -18.62
CA PRO A 283 4.00 2.68 -17.89
C PRO A 283 4.62 3.90 -17.20
N SER A 284 5.18 3.71 -16.00
CA SER A 284 5.77 4.81 -15.21
C SER A 284 7.25 4.69 -14.89
N GLY A 285 7.88 3.58 -15.28
CA GLY A 285 9.33 3.37 -15.23
C GLY A 285 9.81 2.51 -16.39
N SER A 286 11.13 2.41 -16.54
CA SER A 286 11.70 1.40 -17.42
C SER A 286 11.79 0.08 -16.66
N TRP A 287 11.04 -0.91 -17.12
CA TRP A 287 11.16 -2.30 -16.66
C TRP A 287 12.32 -3.02 -17.36
N GLU A 288 13.11 -2.31 -18.16
CA GLU A 288 14.28 -2.88 -18.81
C GLU A 288 15.41 -3.17 -17.80
N PRO A 289 16.16 -4.26 -17.98
CA PRO A 289 16.07 -5.20 -19.10
C PRO A 289 15.10 -6.39 -18.87
N ILE A 290 14.22 -6.34 -17.86
CA ILE A 290 13.32 -7.46 -17.49
C ILE A 290 12.20 -7.64 -18.51
N GLU A 291 11.48 -6.58 -18.85
CA GLU A 291 10.36 -6.61 -19.79
C GLU A 291 10.42 -5.36 -20.68
N PRO A 292 10.54 -5.50 -22.01
CA PRO A 292 10.45 -4.38 -22.94
C PRO A 292 9.12 -3.64 -22.79
N VAL A 293 9.16 -2.32 -22.98
CA VAL A 293 7.96 -1.47 -22.82
C VAL A 293 6.85 -1.85 -23.80
N ASP A 294 7.20 -2.31 -25.00
CA ASP A 294 6.26 -2.69 -26.05
C ASP A 294 5.47 -3.94 -25.63
N ASP A 295 6.16 -5.04 -25.28
CA ASP A 295 5.55 -6.28 -24.79
C ASP A 295 4.61 -6.03 -23.61
N ARG A 296 5.02 -5.12 -22.71
CA ARG A 296 4.25 -4.75 -21.54
C ARG A 296 2.97 -3.98 -21.88
N ILE A 297 3.06 -3.02 -22.79
CA ILE A 297 1.89 -2.28 -23.31
C ILE A 297 0.91 -3.25 -23.95
N GLU A 298 1.40 -4.16 -24.79
CA GLU A 298 0.56 -5.15 -25.47
C GLU A 298 -0.11 -6.11 -24.48
N ARG A 299 0.66 -6.65 -23.53
CA ARG A 299 0.15 -7.58 -22.52
C ARG A 299 -0.92 -6.96 -21.62
N ILE A 300 -0.73 -5.71 -21.18
CA ILE A 300 -1.62 -5.10 -20.18
C ILE A 300 -2.81 -4.39 -20.84
N ASN A 301 -2.59 -3.64 -21.92
CA ASN A 301 -3.69 -2.95 -22.62
C ASN A 301 -4.43 -3.84 -23.63
N GLY A 302 -3.86 -4.97 -24.05
CA GLY A 302 -4.46 -5.84 -25.07
C GLY A 302 -4.49 -5.24 -26.47
N ILE A 303 -3.71 -4.18 -26.74
CA ILE A 303 -3.60 -3.51 -28.04
C ILE A 303 -2.13 -3.43 -28.46
N GLY A 304 -1.86 -3.48 -29.77
CA GLY A 304 -0.49 -3.41 -30.31
C GLY A 304 0.19 -2.08 -30.02
N ILE A 305 1.53 -2.07 -29.97
CA ILE A 305 2.30 -0.84 -29.67
C ILE A 305 1.99 0.31 -30.65
N GLU A 306 1.83 0.01 -31.94
CA GLU A 306 1.50 1.03 -32.96
C GLU A 306 0.12 1.66 -32.72
N GLN A 307 -0.87 0.87 -32.28
CA GLN A 307 -2.21 1.36 -31.94
C GLN A 307 -2.14 2.26 -30.70
N TYR A 308 -1.34 1.86 -29.69
CA TYR A 308 -1.12 2.67 -28.50
C TYR A 308 -0.45 4.02 -28.85
N ILE A 309 0.57 4.00 -29.71
CA ILE A 309 1.25 5.23 -30.17
C ILE A 309 0.29 6.14 -30.93
N ASP A 310 -0.55 5.59 -31.81
CA ASP A 310 -1.55 6.35 -32.56
C ASP A 310 -2.60 6.97 -31.62
N LEU A 311 -3.12 6.21 -30.65
CA LEU A 311 -3.99 6.74 -29.60
C LEU A 311 -3.32 7.91 -28.87
N ARG A 312 -2.08 7.74 -28.43
CA ARG A 312 -1.32 8.77 -27.72
C ARG A 312 -1.10 10.03 -28.57
N ARG A 313 -0.83 9.89 -29.87
CA ARG A 313 -0.66 11.01 -30.80
C ARG A 313 -1.96 11.78 -31.05
N LYS A 314 -3.10 11.08 -31.05
CA LYS A 314 -4.43 11.66 -31.26
C LYS A 314 -5.00 12.33 -30.01
N SER A 315 -4.37 12.15 -28.85
CA SER A 315 -4.85 12.69 -27.58
C SER A 315 -4.00 13.87 -27.11
N SER A 316 -4.65 14.99 -26.83
CA SER A 316 -4.05 16.21 -26.29
C SER A 316 -3.90 16.21 -24.77
N SER A 317 -4.56 15.26 -24.08
CA SER A 317 -4.52 15.11 -22.62
C SER A 317 -4.67 13.65 -22.21
N ILE A 318 -4.37 13.33 -20.94
CA ILE A 318 -4.60 12.01 -20.36
C ILE A 318 -6.10 11.64 -20.40
N GLY A 319 -6.99 12.59 -20.13
CA GLY A 319 -8.44 12.34 -20.19
C GLY A 319 -8.93 11.99 -21.59
N GLU A 320 -8.41 12.68 -22.60
CA GLU A 320 -8.70 12.34 -23.99
C GLU A 320 -8.12 10.97 -24.37
N LEU A 321 -6.92 10.62 -23.88
CA LEU A 321 -6.31 9.32 -24.10
C LEU A 321 -7.15 8.17 -23.51
N VAL A 322 -7.59 8.32 -22.27
CA VAL A 322 -8.43 7.31 -21.61
C VAL A 322 -9.78 7.18 -22.32
N THR A 323 -10.36 8.30 -22.78
CA THR A 323 -11.62 8.31 -23.54
C THR A 323 -11.48 7.59 -24.88
N ASN A 324 -10.40 7.88 -25.62
CA ASN A 324 -10.11 7.25 -26.90
C ASN A 324 -9.85 5.75 -26.74
N TYR A 325 -9.10 5.36 -25.72
CA TYR A 325 -8.88 3.95 -25.38
C TYR A 325 -10.19 3.22 -25.05
N THR A 326 -11.02 3.81 -24.18
CA THR A 326 -12.31 3.25 -23.80
C THR A 326 -13.26 3.10 -25.00
N THR A 327 -13.16 3.99 -25.99
CA THR A 327 -13.91 3.88 -27.24
C THR A 327 -13.38 2.75 -28.13
N LEU A 328 -12.07 2.56 -28.17
CA LEU A 328 -11.41 1.55 -29.00
C LEU A 328 -11.75 0.11 -28.58
N ILE A 329 -11.84 -0.15 -27.28
CA ILE A 329 -12.03 -1.51 -26.73
C ILE A 329 -13.51 -1.94 -26.60
N LYS A 330 -14.45 -1.10 -27.03
CA LYS A 330 -15.90 -1.40 -27.06
C LYS A 330 -16.30 -2.01 -28.38
#